data_AF-A0A2R5L9F9-F1
#
_entry.id   AF-A0A2R5L9F9-F1
#
_cell.length_a   1.000
_cell.length_b   1.000
_cell.length_c   1.000
_cell.angle_alpha   90.00
_cell.angle_beta   90.00
_cell.angle_gamma   90.00
#
_symmetry.space_group_name_H-M   'P 1'
#
loop_
_entity.id
_entity.type
_entity.pdbx_description
1 polymer ?
#
loop_
_entity_poly.entity_id
_entity_poly.type
_entity_poly.pdbx_seq_one_letter_code
_entity_poly.pdbx_strand_id
1 'polypeptide(L)'
;QVLAALQKETYYLTGTTNTTREPCYFLSIQGLNEECVSGTPVMYGYKKGKAWFNVTEGVTEEKDEKSQKEHRFSSGLRGPLSGKKVSVQGDNCFVLRLQDEIELWVTKASVDTSTCCKSTFDKITRNQTSQTTYEPDFC
;
A
#
# COMPACT_ATOMS: atom_id res chain seq x y z
N GLN A 1 1.59 6.27 11.19
CA GLN A 1 2.50 6.44 10.04
C GLN A 1 2.59 5.10 9.31
N VAL A 2 2.54 5.08 7.97
CA VAL A 2 2.37 3.83 7.20
C VAL A 2 3.58 2.91 7.37
N LEU A 3 4.80 3.44 7.33
CA LEU A 3 6.01 2.64 7.59
C LEU A 3 5.99 1.93 8.95
N ALA A 4 5.51 2.61 10.00
CA ALA A 4 5.36 2.01 11.33
C ALA A 4 4.28 0.93 11.39
N ALA A 5 3.27 0.99 10.52
CA ALA A 5 2.25 -0.04 10.40
C ALA A 5 2.82 -1.30 9.70
N LEU A 6 3.61 -1.10 8.63
CA LEU A 6 4.28 -2.18 7.90
C LEU A 6 5.34 -2.94 8.74
N GLN A 7 5.85 -2.34 9.81
CA GLN A 7 6.71 -3.03 10.78
C GLN A 7 5.98 -4.10 11.58
N LYS A 8 4.66 -3.98 11.71
CA LYS A 8 3.84 -4.88 12.52
C LYS A 8 3.26 -6.01 11.70
N GLU A 9 2.79 -5.69 10.49
CA GLU A 9 2.00 -6.60 9.67
C GLU A 9 2.28 -6.47 8.18
N THR A 10 1.89 -7.50 7.44
CA THR A 10 1.84 -7.47 5.97
C THR A 10 0.49 -6.94 5.51
N TYR A 11 0.50 -6.01 4.56
CA TYR A 11 -0.69 -5.36 4.00
C TYR A 11 -0.86 -5.76 2.55
N TYR A 12 -2.10 -6.05 2.17
CA TYR A 12 -2.46 -6.45 0.81
C TYR A 12 -3.30 -5.38 0.13
N LEU A 13 -3.11 -5.24 -1.18
CA LEU A 13 -3.94 -4.38 -2.01
C LEU A 13 -5.30 -5.05 -2.24
N THR A 14 -6.33 -4.49 -1.62
CA THR A 14 -7.70 -5.05 -1.61
C THR A 14 -8.70 -4.20 -2.39
N GLY A 15 -8.30 -2.99 -2.79
CA GLY A 15 -9.06 -2.14 -3.68
C GLY A 15 -8.13 -1.19 -4.42
N THR A 16 -8.33 -1.02 -5.73
CA THR A 16 -7.58 -0.07 -6.53
C THR A 16 -8.41 0.46 -7.69
N THR A 17 -8.24 1.73 -8.05
CA THR A 17 -8.78 2.30 -9.29
C THR A 17 -7.86 2.04 -10.49
N ASN A 18 -6.63 1.58 -10.25
CA ASN A 18 -5.73 1.12 -11.31
C ASN A 18 -6.03 -0.34 -11.66
N THR A 19 -6.80 -0.55 -12.72
CA THR A 19 -7.24 -1.88 -13.15
C THR A 19 -6.14 -2.72 -13.80
N THR A 20 -4.91 -2.20 -13.93
CA THR A 20 -3.77 -2.92 -14.50
C THR A 20 -2.86 -3.55 -13.45
N ARG A 21 -3.20 -3.42 -12.16
CA ARG A 21 -2.44 -4.03 -11.07
C ARG A 21 -2.52 -5.56 -11.13
N GLU A 22 -1.36 -6.19 -11.00
CA GLU A 22 -1.18 -7.63 -10.83
C GLU A 22 -1.90 -8.18 -9.58
N PRO A 23 -2.24 -9.47 -9.53
CA PRO A 23 -2.89 -10.07 -8.36
C PRO A 23 -1.95 -10.21 -7.17
N CYS A 24 -2.52 -10.31 -5.97
CA CYS A 24 -1.84 -10.50 -4.70
C CYS A 24 -0.75 -9.46 -4.39
N TYR A 25 -0.94 -8.20 -4.78
CA TYR A 25 -0.02 -7.13 -4.36
C TYR A 25 0.03 -7.02 -2.83
N PHE A 26 1.23 -6.99 -2.27
CA PHE A 26 1.45 -6.81 -0.84
C PHE A 26 2.60 -5.84 -0.54
N LEU A 27 2.62 -5.34 0.70
CA LEU A 27 3.66 -4.55 1.33
C LEU A 27 4.02 -5.16 2.69
N SER A 28 5.31 -5.30 2.97
CA SER A 28 5.80 -5.80 4.25
C SER A 28 7.21 -5.28 4.55
N ILE A 29 7.50 -5.09 5.84
CA ILE A 29 8.87 -4.91 6.36
C ILE A 29 9.34 -6.18 7.10
N GLN A 30 8.43 -7.16 7.31
CA GLN A 30 8.71 -8.35 8.10
C GLN A 30 9.79 -9.22 7.45
N GLY A 31 10.75 -9.69 8.25
CA GLY A 31 11.80 -10.60 7.80
C GLY A 31 12.91 -9.94 6.98
N LEU A 32 12.89 -8.62 6.80
CA LEU A 32 13.95 -7.86 6.14
C LEU A 32 15.08 -7.59 7.14
N ASN A 33 15.94 -8.58 7.31
CA ASN A 33 17.21 -8.43 8.00
C ASN A 33 18.28 -8.41 6.91
N GLU A 34 19.07 -7.34 6.80
CA GLU A 34 20.31 -7.27 5.99
C GLU A 34 20.23 -6.70 4.56
N GLU A 35 19.12 -6.15 4.11
CA GLU A 35 19.13 -5.39 2.85
C GLU A 35 19.74 -4.00 3.04
N CYS A 36 20.93 -3.78 2.46
CA CYS A 36 21.63 -2.50 2.43
C CYS A 36 20.93 -1.51 1.49
N VAL A 37 19.85 -0.89 1.97
CA VAL A 37 19.12 0.18 1.28
C VAL A 37 19.12 1.46 2.10
N SER A 38 19.06 2.61 1.42
CA SER A 38 18.93 3.91 2.09
C SER A 38 17.48 4.17 2.47
N GLY A 39 17.18 4.28 3.77
CA GLY A 39 15.82 4.48 4.31
C GLY A 39 15.27 3.25 5.03
N THR A 40 13.95 3.19 5.20
CA THR A 40 13.28 2.02 5.79
C THR A 40 13.12 0.94 4.70
N PRO A 41 13.67 -0.27 4.87
CA PRO A 41 13.53 -1.33 3.87
C PRO A 41 12.08 -1.78 3.81
N VAL A 42 11.41 -1.57 2.67
CA VAL A 42 10.05 -2.04 2.42
C VAL A 42 10.09 -3.02 1.27
N MET A 43 9.62 -4.24 1.51
CA MET A 43 9.36 -5.22 0.48
C MET A 43 7.96 -5.01 -0.05
N TYR A 44 7.83 -5.05 -1.37
CA TYR A 44 6.56 -5.24 -2.04
C TYR A 44 6.68 -6.42 -2.98
N GLY A 45 5.56 -7.09 -3.19
CA GLY A 45 5.52 -8.17 -4.15
C GLY A 45 4.12 -8.38 -4.69
N TYR A 46 4.04 -9.22 -5.71
CA TYR A 46 2.80 -9.60 -6.38
C TYR A 46 2.99 -10.95 -7.04
N LYS A 47 1.88 -11.55 -7.46
CA LYS A 47 1.88 -12.83 -8.14
C LYS A 47 1.81 -12.61 -9.65
N LYS A 48 2.67 -13.31 -10.39
CA LYS A 48 2.65 -13.34 -11.86
C LYS A 48 2.52 -14.80 -12.32
N GLY A 49 1.30 -15.18 -12.67
CA GLY A 49 0.96 -16.59 -12.92
C GLY A 49 1.13 -17.44 -11.65
N LYS A 50 2.08 -18.37 -11.66
CA LYS A 50 2.40 -19.22 -10.48
C LYS A 50 3.59 -18.71 -9.66
N ALA A 51 4.31 -17.70 -10.15
CA ALA A 51 5.51 -17.19 -9.50
C ALA A 51 5.22 -15.95 -8.66
N TRP A 52 5.98 -15.79 -7.58
CA TRP A 52 6.03 -14.56 -6.79
C TRP A 52 7.16 -13.67 -7.28
N PHE A 53 6.87 -12.39 -7.42
CA PHE A 53 7.87 -11.37 -7.68
C PHE A 53 7.93 -10.45 -6.47
N ASN A 54 9.13 -10.33 -5.87
CA ASN A 54 9.37 -9.55 -4.67
C ASN A 54 10.52 -8.57 -4.94
N VAL A 55 10.36 -7.33 -4.49
CA VAL A 55 11.40 -6.30 -4.54
C VAL A 55 11.40 -5.56 -3.22
N THR A 56 12.59 -5.36 -2.69
CA THR A 56 12.81 -4.49 -1.54
C THR A 56 13.41 -3.17 -2.01
N GLU A 57 12.93 -2.08 -1.42
CA GLU A 57 13.43 -0.74 -1.69
C GLU A 57 13.51 0.05 -0.38
N GLY A 58 14.48 0.94 -0.27
CA GLY A 58 14.60 1.85 0.87
C GLY A 58 13.62 3.01 0.73
N VAL A 59 12.72 3.15 1.70
CA VAL A 59 11.63 4.13 1.68
C VAL A 59 11.82 5.16 2.78
N THR A 60 11.71 6.42 2.40
CA THR A 60 11.64 7.55 3.32
C THR A 60 10.34 8.30 3.05
N GLU A 61 9.57 8.57 4.10
CA GLU A 61 8.42 9.46 4.02
C GLU A 61 8.90 10.91 4.07
N GLU A 62 8.51 11.69 3.06
CA GLU A 62 8.75 13.13 3.02
C GLU A 62 7.66 13.83 3.83
N LYS A 63 8.07 14.67 4.78
CA LYS A 63 7.17 15.63 5.42
C LYS A 63 7.22 16.91 4.61
N ASP A 64 6.10 17.31 4.02
CA ASP A 64 6.02 18.61 3.38
C ASP A 64 6.10 19.72 4.44
N GLU A 65 7.19 20.49 4.43
CA GLU A 65 7.42 21.59 5.38
C GLU A 65 6.35 22.69 5.27
N LYS A 66 5.66 22.81 4.12
CA LYS A 66 4.58 23.78 3.91
C LYS A 66 3.21 23.27 4.35
N SER A 67 3.05 21.95 4.49
CA SER A 67 1.81 21.34 4.94
C SER A 67 2.11 20.23 5.95
N GLN A 68 2.17 20.60 7.23
CA GLN A 68 2.38 19.67 8.37
C GLN A 68 1.38 18.49 8.45
N LYS A 69 0.45 18.35 7.51
CA LYS A 69 -0.64 17.35 7.51
C LYS A 69 -0.56 16.34 6.37
N GLU A 70 0.25 16.54 5.32
CA GLU A 70 0.30 15.59 4.20
C GLU A 70 1.54 14.71 4.27
N HIS A 71 1.32 13.43 4.60
CA HIS A 71 2.36 12.39 4.53
C HIS A 71 2.47 11.89 3.09
N ARG A 72 3.63 12.09 2.48
CA ARG A 72 3.89 11.69 1.09
C ARG A 72 5.16 10.85 1.00
N PHE A 73 5.15 9.88 0.09
CA PHE A 73 6.33 9.12 -0.28
C PHE A 73 7.04 9.78 -1.45
N SER A 74 8.36 9.67 -1.48
CA SER A 74 9.16 10.23 -2.57
C SER A 74 8.74 9.68 -3.94
N SER A 75 8.70 10.53 -4.96
CA SER A 75 8.47 10.10 -6.35
C SER A 75 9.66 9.37 -6.97
N GLY A 76 10.81 9.38 -6.31
CA GLY A 76 12.01 8.63 -6.75
C GLY A 76 11.95 7.13 -6.49
N LEU A 77 10.95 6.64 -5.75
CA LEU A 77 10.76 5.22 -5.52
C LEU A 77 10.29 4.52 -6.80
N ARG A 78 10.64 3.24 -6.96
CA ARG A 78 10.17 2.38 -8.06
C ARG A 78 8.93 1.58 -7.66
N GLY A 79 8.76 1.35 -6.37
CA GLY A 79 7.67 0.54 -5.82
C GLY A 79 6.30 1.20 -5.79
N PRO A 80 5.28 0.48 -5.30
CA PRO A 80 3.90 0.95 -5.25
C PRO A 80 3.71 2.17 -4.34
N LEU A 81 4.64 2.47 -3.43
CA LEU A 81 4.57 3.69 -2.62
C LEU A 81 4.96 4.96 -3.39
N SER A 82 5.56 4.84 -4.57
CA SER A 82 6.16 5.97 -5.30
C SER A 82 5.20 7.15 -5.51
N GLY A 83 5.61 8.31 -5.00
CA GLY A 83 4.89 9.57 -5.14
C GLY A 83 3.52 9.64 -4.45
N LYS A 84 3.06 8.55 -3.84
CA LYS A 84 1.72 8.45 -3.23
C LYS A 84 1.65 9.24 -1.93
N LYS A 85 0.47 9.76 -1.65
CA LYS A 85 0.12 10.38 -0.38
C LYS A 85 -0.83 9.49 0.43
N VAL A 86 -0.70 9.55 1.75
CA VAL A 86 -1.61 8.86 2.67
C VAL A 86 -2.89 9.69 2.80
N SER A 87 -4.02 9.15 2.36
CA SER A 87 -5.33 9.82 2.44
C SER A 87 -6.05 9.54 3.76
N VAL A 88 -5.97 8.30 4.25
CA VAL A 88 -6.43 7.90 5.59
C VAL A 88 -5.61 6.71 6.06
N GLN A 89 -5.44 6.58 7.37
CA GLN A 89 -4.79 5.44 8.01
C GLN A 89 -5.63 5.02 9.23
N GLY A 90 -5.91 3.73 9.33
CA GLY A 90 -6.41 3.07 10.54
C GLY A 90 -5.36 2.11 11.11
N ASP A 91 -5.74 1.32 12.10
CA ASP A 91 -4.80 0.38 12.75
C ASP A 91 -4.36 -0.75 11.81
N ASN A 92 -5.28 -1.25 11.01
CA ASN A 92 -5.15 -2.44 10.17
C ASN A 92 -5.34 -2.15 8.67
N CYS A 93 -5.40 -0.86 8.30
CA CYS A 93 -5.64 -0.43 6.92
C CYS A 93 -5.07 0.97 6.63
N PHE A 94 -4.89 1.30 5.36
CA PHE A 94 -4.65 2.66 4.90
C PHE A 94 -5.09 2.84 3.44
N VAL A 95 -5.34 4.10 3.06
CA VAL A 95 -5.64 4.49 1.67
C VAL A 95 -4.51 5.37 1.15
N LEU A 96 -3.95 4.97 0.01
CA LEU A 96 -2.95 5.76 -0.71
C LEU A 96 -3.58 6.41 -1.94
N ARG A 97 -3.06 7.58 -2.31
CA ARG A 97 -3.52 8.32 -3.49
C ARG A 97 -2.35 8.89 -4.29
N LEU A 98 -2.42 8.79 -5.61
CA LEU A 98 -1.57 9.51 -6.54
C LEU A 98 -2.44 9.96 -7.71
N GLN A 99 -2.65 11.28 -7.86
CA GLN A 99 -3.57 11.82 -8.86
C GLN A 99 -4.97 11.16 -8.78
N ASP A 100 -5.33 10.37 -9.79
CA ASP A 100 -6.59 9.62 -9.91
C ASP A 100 -6.45 8.14 -9.50
N GLU A 101 -5.24 7.67 -9.20
CA GLU A 101 -5.02 6.33 -8.64
C GLU A 101 -5.25 6.35 -7.13
N ILE A 102 -6.18 5.52 -6.68
CA ILE A 102 -6.55 5.36 -5.27
C ILE A 102 -6.43 3.89 -4.95
N GLU A 103 -5.77 3.59 -3.83
CA GLU A 103 -5.50 2.22 -3.40
C GLU A 103 -5.88 2.03 -1.93
N LEU A 104 -6.54 0.92 -1.64
CA LEU A 104 -6.90 0.45 -0.32
C LEU A 104 -6.02 -0.74 0.06
N TRP A 105 -5.25 -0.55 1.13
CA TRP A 105 -4.32 -1.54 1.67
C TRP A 105 -4.81 -2.00 3.04
N VAL A 106 -4.89 -3.32 3.24
CA VAL A 106 -5.50 -3.92 4.43
C VAL A 106 -4.72 -5.17 4.84
N THR A 107 -4.59 -5.41 6.14
CA THR A 107 -4.01 -6.66 6.66
C THR A 107 -4.89 -7.87 6.37
N LYS A 108 -4.30 -9.07 6.25
CA LYS A 108 -5.03 -10.31 5.89
C LYS A 108 -6.27 -10.56 6.76
N ALA A 109 -6.14 -10.42 8.08
CA ALA A 109 -7.25 -10.63 9.02
C ALA A 109 -8.41 -9.63 8.87
N SER A 110 -8.21 -8.54 8.13
CA SER A 110 -9.14 -7.43 8.05
C SER A 110 -9.75 -7.21 6.66
N VAL A 111 -9.39 -8.04 5.66
CA VAL A 111 -9.83 -7.90 4.27
C VAL A 111 -11.36 -7.88 4.15
N ASP A 112 -12.03 -8.82 4.82
CA ASP A 112 -13.49 -8.96 4.78
C ASP A 112 -14.21 -8.12 5.83
N THR A 113 -13.47 -7.29 6.58
CA THR A 113 -14.04 -6.43 7.63
C THR A 113 -14.33 -5.03 7.09
N SER A 114 -15.41 -4.41 7.59
CA SER A 114 -15.65 -3.00 7.32
C SER A 114 -14.69 -2.14 8.14
N THR A 115 -13.81 -1.40 7.46
CA THR A 115 -12.85 -0.49 8.08
C THR A 115 -13.15 0.97 7.74
N CYS A 116 -12.61 1.91 8.53
CA CYS A 116 -12.68 3.33 8.21
C CYS A 116 -12.01 3.65 6.86
N CYS A 117 -10.95 2.90 6.51
CA CYS A 117 -10.27 3.01 5.23
C CYS A 117 -11.16 2.57 4.07
N LYS A 118 -11.88 1.45 4.21
CA LYS A 118 -12.83 0.97 3.18
C LYS A 118 -13.94 2.00 2.92
N SER A 119 -14.55 2.52 3.98
CA SER A 119 -15.56 3.58 3.86
C SER A 119 -15.02 4.84 3.16
N THR A 120 -13.76 5.19 3.44
CA THR A 120 -13.10 6.34 2.80
C THR A 120 -12.79 6.05 1.33
N PHE A 121 -12.26 4.86 1.03
CA PHE A 121 -12.00 4.40 -0.32
C PHE A 121 -13.29 4.46 -1.16
N ASP A 122 -14.36 3.80 -0.73
CA ASP A 122 -15.65 3.76 -1.42
C ASP A 122 -16.23 5.17 -1.66
N LYS A 123 -16.05 6.07 -0.69
CA LYS A 123 -16.48 7.48 -0.83
C LYS A 123 -15.70 8.22 -1.91
N ILE A 124 -14.38 8.03 -1.98
CA ILE A 124 -13.52 8.72 -2.94
C ILE A 124 -13.70 8.10 -4.34
N THR A 125 -13.89 6.78 -4.43
CA THR A 125 -14.00 6.03 -5.69
C THR A 125 -15.43 5.87 -6.19
N ARG A 126 -16.43 6.45 -5.52
CA ARG A 126 -17.88 6.27 -5.81
C ARG A 126 -18.28 6.34 -7.29
N ASN A 127 -17.59 7.15 -8.09
CA ASN A 127 -17.88 7.36 -9.52
C ASN A 127 -16.75 6.84 -10.43
N GLN A 128 -15.90 5.95 -9.93
CA GLN A 128 -14.76 5.39 -10.64
C GLN A 128 -14.83 3.87 -10.62
N THR A 129 -14.37 3.24 -11.70
CA THR A 129 -14.17 1.79 -11.71
C THR A 129 -13.05 1.44 -10.73
N SER A 130 -13.31 0.49 -9.84
CA SER A 130 -12.30 -0.08 -8.96
C SER A 130 -12.38 -1.60 -8.97
N GLN A 131 -11.27 -2.26 -8.64
CA GLN A 131 -11.17 -3.71 -8.53
C GLN A 131 -10.39 -4.11 -7.29
N THR A 132 -10.60 -5.33 -6.82
CA THR A 132 -9.70 -5.97 -5.86
C THR A 132 -8.60 -6.72 -6.62
N THR A 133 -7.37 -6.69 -6.10
CA THR A 133 -6.29 -7.58 -6.54
C THR A 133 -6.06 -8.73 -5.55
N TYR A 134 -6.79 -8.75 -4.43
CA TYR A 134 -6.63 -9.75 -3.38
C TYR A 134 -7.47 -11.00 -3.68
N GLU A 135 -6.84 -12.16 -3.55
CA GLU A 135 -7.41 -13.49 -3.75
C GLU A 135 -7.26 -14.31 -2.44
N PRO A 136 -8.32 -14.51 -1.63
CA PRO A 136 -8.21 -15.02 -0.25
C PRO A 136 -7.47 -16.35 -0.06
N ASP A 137 -7.60 -17.27 -1.00
CA ASP A 137 -6.98 -18.61 -0.91
C ASP A 137 -5.58 -18.66 -1.54
N PHE A 138 -5.17 -17.57 -2.20
CA PHE A 138 -3.94 -17.51 -3.00
C PHE A 138 -2.95 -16.44 -2.51
N CYS A 139 -3.46 -15.45 -1.77
CA CYS A 139 -2.72 -14.47 -0.98
C CYS A 139 -3.02 -14.69 0.53
#